data_AF-A0A382JS99-F1
#
_entry.id   AF-A0A382JS99-F1
#
_cell.length_a   1.000
_cell.length_b   1.000
_cell.length_c   1.000
_cell.angle_alpha   90.00
_cell.angle_beta   90.00
_cell.angle_gamma   90.00
#
_symmetry.space_group_name_H-M   'P 1'
#
loop_
_entity.id
_entity.type
_entity.pdbx_description
1 polymer ?
#
loop_
_entity_poly.entity_id
_entity_poly.type
_entity_poly.pdbx_seq_one_letter_code
_entity_poly.pdbx_strand_id
1 'polypeptide(L)'
;MKLIKFKSATKDFFVALDNINLEVNEGEILGIIGPNGSGKSTLLRAISGIYRPDEGSIKSKGQITLMAGLGIGFNVNLSGRENVYLYGSILGNSNEVMNGLMESIIDFSGLNGFI
;
A
#
# COMPACT_ATOMS: atom_id res chain seq x y z
N MET A 1 -44.81 -22.83 -20.34
CA MET A 1 -43.50 -22.74 -19.66
C MET A 1 -42.77 -21.53 -20.22
N LYS A 2 -42.56 -20.47 -19.42
CA LYS A 2 -41.99 -19.19 -19.91
C LYS A 2 -40.49 -19.21 -19.68
N LEU A 3 -39.70 -19.27 -20.76
CA LEU A 3 -38.25 -19.17 -20.71
C LEU A 3 -37.84 -17.74 -20.34
N ILE A 4 -37.27 -17.57 -19.15
CA ILE A 4 -36.62 -16.33 -18.73
C ILE A 4 -35.23 -16.32 -19.37
N LYS A 5 -35.02 -15.46 -20.37
CA LYS A 5 -33.68 -15.18 -20.90
C LYS A 5 -32.97 -14.22 -19.95
N PHE A 6 -31.96 -14.72 -19.24
CA PHE A 6 -30.98 -13.85 -18.59
C PHE A 6 -30.17 -13.17 -19.69
N LYS A 7 -30.36 -11.85 -19.88
CA LYS A 7 -29.37 -11.05 -20.61
C LYS A 7 -28.12 -11.05 -19.75
N SER A 8 -27.04 -11.66 -20.25
CA SER A 8 -25.71 -11.45 -19.68
C SER A 8 -25.46 -9.95 -19.69
N ALA A 9 -25.32 -9.33 -18.51
CA ALA A 9 -24.88 -7.96 -18.43
C ALA A 9 -23.45 -7.95 -19.00
N THR A 10 -23.28 -7.38 -20.19
CA THR A 10 -21.96 -7.05 -20.72
C THR A 10 -21.36 -6.03 -19.75
N LYS A 11 -20.48 -6.51 -18.87
CA LYS A 11 -19.75 -5.63 -17.96
C LYS A 11 -18.75 -4.88 -18.84
N ASP A 12 -18.94 -3.59 -19.02
CA ASP A 12 -17.96 -2.76 -19.72
C ASP A 12 -16.65 -2.85 -18.93
N PHE A 13 -15.61 -3.40 -19.55
CA PHE A 13 -14.28 -3.49 -18.95
C PHE A 13 -13.65 -2.10 -19.01
N PHE A 14 -13.21 -1.60 -17.84
CA PHE A 14 -12.49 -0.33 -17.74
C PHE A 14 -11.01 -0.61 -17.51
N VAL A 15 -10.16 -0.09 -18.38
CA VAL A 15 -8.70 -0.21 -18.27
C VAL A 15 -8.19 0.93 -17.40
N ALA A 16 -7.77 0.61 -16.17
CA ALA A 16 -7.28 1.59 -15.21
C ALA A 16 -5.81 1.96 -15.40
N LEU A 17 -5.02 1.04 -15.96
CA LEU A 17 -3.61 1.22 -16.31
C LEU A 17 -3.42 0.63 -17.72
N ASP A 18 -2.88 1.42 -18.63
CA ASP A 18 -2.69 1.02 -20.02
C ASP A 18 -1.22 1.16 -20.40
N ASN A 19 -0.59 0.02 -20.74
CA ASN A 19 0.79 -0.09 -21.21
C ASN A 19 1.83 0.79 -20.46
N ILE A 20 1.83 0.70 -19.13
CA ILE A 20 2.75 1.47 -18.28
C ILE A 20 4.14 0.82 -18.29
N ASN A 21 5.15 1.60 -18.64
CA ASN A 21 6.56 1.23 -18.54
C ASN A 21 7.24 2.18 -17.56
N LEU A 22 7.73 1.65 -16.44
CA LEU A 22 8.36 2.43 -15.37
C LEU A 22 9.54 1.66 -14.79
N GLU A 23 10.67 2.35 -14.66
CA GLU A 23 11.86 1.89 -13.96
C GLU A 23 12.23 2.94 -12.92
N VAL A 24 12.53 2.51 -11.69
CA VAL A 24 12.95 3.38 -10.59
C VAL A 24 14.23 2.81 -10.00
N ASN A 25 15.27 3.62 -10.00
CA ASN A 25 16.59 3.22 -9.53
C ASN A 25 16.74 3.41 -8.02
N GLU A 26 17.75 2.75 -7.45
CA GLU A 26 18.11 2.95 -6.04
C GLU A 26 18.48 4.42 -5.79
N GLY A 27 17.89 5.01 -4.75
CA GLY A 27 18.08 6.43 -4.40
C GLY A 27 17.28 7.42 -5.25
N GLU A 28 16.51 6.96 -6.22
CA GLU A 28 15.68 7.83 -7.06
C GLU A 28 14.39 8.25 -6.34
N ILE A 29 14.05 9.54 -6.48
CA ILE A 29 12.76 10.08 -6.02
C ILE A 29 11.88 10.32 -7.24
N LEU A 30 10.81 9.54 -7.37
CA LEU A 30 9.84 9.66 -8.46
C LEU A 30 8.56 10.36 -8.00
N GLY A 31 8.17 11.42 -8.72
CA GLY A 31 6.86 12.06 -8.57
C GLY A 31 5.85 11.56 -9.60
N ILE A 32 4.70 11.04 -9.16
CA ILE A 32 3.60 10.61 -10.04
C ILE A 32 2.46 11.63 -9.95
N ILE A 33 2.23 12.38 -11.02
CA ILE A 33 1.20 13.43 -11.10
C ILE A 33 0.16 13.14 -12.18
N GLY A 34 -1.03 13.70 -12.03
CA GLY A 34 -2.11 13.57 -13.01
C GLY A 34 -3.50 13.80 -12.41
N PRO A 35 -4.55 13.93 -13.24
CA PRO A 35 -5.92 14.20 -12.81
C PRO A 35 -6.52 13.10 -11.91
N ASN A 36 -7.60 13.40 -11.20
CA ASN A 36 -8.38 12.37 -10.51
C ASN A 36 -8.88 11.32 -11.51
N GLY A 37 -8.80 10.04 -11.13
CA GLY A 37 -9.16 8.94 -12.02
C GLY A 37 -8.08 8.50 -13.01
N SER A 38 -6.91 9.17 -13.08
CA SER A 38 -5.83 8.81 -14.01
C SER A 38 -5.04 7.54 -13.67
N GLY A 39 -5.52 6.70 -12.74
CA GLY A 39 -4.86 5.44 -12.39
C GLY A 39 -3.72 5.52 -11.35
N LYS A 40 -3.33 6.70 -10.83
CA LYS A 40 -2.20 6.85 -9.88
C LYS A 40 -2.25 5.90 -8.69
N SER A 41 -3.36 5.89 -7.96
CA SER A 41 -3.51 5.01 -6.79
C SER A 41 -3.61 3.53 -7.19
N THR A 42 -4.08 3.24 -8.40
CA THR A 42 -4.09 1.87 -8.94
C THR A 42 -2.66 1.42 -9.25
N LEU A 43 -1.85 2.29 -9.86
CA LEU A 43 -0.43 2.04 -10.14
C LEU A 43 0.35 1.79 -8.84
N LEU A 44 0.20 2.66 -7.83
CA LEU A 44 0.88 2.49 -6.55
C LEU A 44 0.49 1.19 -5.84
N ARG A 45 -0.80 0.81 -5.88
CA ARG A 45 -1.28 -0.47 -5.32
C ARG A 45 -0.78 -1.68 -6.10
N ALA A 46 -0.63 -1.57 -7.41
CA ALA A 46 -0.05 -2.62 -8.23
C ALA A 46 1.43 -2.81 -7.90
N ILE A 47 2.20 -1.71 -7.83
CA ILE A 47 3.62 -1.71 -7.47
C ILE A 47 3.84 -2.30 -6.07
N SER A 48 2.96 -1.98 -5.11
CA SER A 48 3.02 -2.53 -3.75
C SER A 48 2.49 -3.96 -3.62
N GLY A 49 2.08 -4.61 -4.70
CA GLY A 49 1.57 -5.98 -4.71
C GLY A 49 0.16 -6.16 -4.13
N ILE A 50 -0.59 -5.08 -3.86
CA ILE A 50 -1.99 -5.15 -3.41
C ILE A 50 -2.88 -5.60 -4.58
N TYR A 51 -2.62 -5.08 -5.77
CA TYR A 51 -3.28 -5.52 -7.01
C TYR A 51 -2.28 -6.28 -7.88
N ARG A 52 -2.71 -7.42 -8.41
CA ARG A 52 -1.96 -8.11 -9.46
C ARG A 52 -2.27 -7.42 -10.80
N PRO A 53 -1.26 -7.19 -11.65
CA PRO A 53 -1.52 -6.67 -12.99
C PRO A 53 -2.31 -7.72 -13.80
N ASP A 54 -3.26 -7.25 -14.62
CA ASP A 54 -3.98 -8.12 -15.56
C ASP A 54 -3.04 -8.65 -16.66
N GLU A 55 -2.09 -7.81 -17.09
CA GLU A 55 -1.07 -8.12 -18.08
C GLU A 55 0.32 -7.56 -17.68
N GLY A 56 1.39 -8.19 -18.15
CA GLY A 56 2.76 -7.77 -17.86
C GLY A 56 3.30 -8.27 -16.51
N SER A 57 4.31 -7.59 -15.96
CA SER A 57 4.94 -7.99 -14.71
C SER A 57 5.53 -6.82 -13.94
N ILE A 58 5.55 -6.92 -12.61
CA ILE A 58 6.21 -5.98 -11.70
C ILE A 58 7.30 -6.76 -10.96
N LYS A 59 8.50 -6.20 -10.88
CA LYS A 59 9.66 -6.80 -10.21
C LYS A 59 10.32 -5.75 -9.32
N SER A 60 10.72 -6.16 -8.12
CA SER A 60 11.43 -5.31 -7.17
C SER A 60 12.56 -6.09 -6.51
N LYS A 61 13.62 -5.39 -6.12
CA LYS A 61 14.65 -5.91 -5.22
C LYS A 61 14.31 -5.46 -3.80
N GLY A 62 13.84 -6.40 -2.99
CA GLY A 62 13.41 -6.12 -1.62
C GLY A 62 11.90 -5.86 -1.49
N GLN A 63 11.51 -5.48 -0.28
CA GLN A 63 10.12 -5.29 0.11
C GLN A 63 9.64 -3.88 -0.24
N ILE A 64 8.47 -3.80 -0.88
CA ILE A 64 7.79 -2.53 -1.15
C ILE A 64 6.69 -2.36 -0.11
N THR A 65 6.72 -1.22 0.58
CA THR A 65 5.66 -0.82 1.50
C THR A 65 4.91 0.38 0.93
N LEU A 66 3.58 0.26 0.84
CA LEU A 66 2.72 1.40 0.52
C LEU A 66 2.24 2.06 1.81
N MET A 67 2.59 3.33 1.99
CA MET A 67 1.98 4.18 3.01
C MET A 67 0.57 4.58 2.52
N ALA A 68 -0.39 3.68 2.68
CA ALA A 68 -1.72 3.78 2.06
C ALA A 68 -2.67 4.84 2.69
N GLY A 69 -2.15 5.71 3.57
CA GLY A 69 -2.91 6.76 4.24
C GLY A 69 -2.59 6.82 5.74
N LEU A 70 -2.75 8.01 6.34
CA LEU A 70 -2.64 8.23 7.78
C LEU A 70 -3.75 7.41 8.48
N GLY A 71 -3.40 6.56 9.44
CA GLY A 71 -4.39 5.84 10.25
C GLY A 71 -4.51 4.33 9.99
N ILE A 72 -4.11 3.85 8.82
CA ILE A 72 -4.28 2.43 8.47
C ILE A 72 -3.35 1.58 9.32
N GLY A 73 -3.90 0.58 10.00
CA GLY A 73 -3.14 -0.34 10.86
C GLY A 73 -2.99 0.12 12.31
N PHE A 74 -3.59 1.26 12.69
CA PHE A 74 -3.71 1.66 14.10
C PHE A 74 -4.98 1.11 14.75
N ASN A 75 -4.86 0.80 16.03
CA ASN A 75 -5.97 0.40 16.90
C ASN A 75 -6.09 1.39 18.04
N VAL A 76 -7.26 2.03 18.15
CA VAL A 76 -7.55 3.06 19.17
C VAL A 76 -7.55 2.52 20.60
N ASN A 77 -7.65 1.20 20.77
CA ASN A 77 -7.59 0.54 22.07
C ASN A 77 -6.16 0.18 22.50
N LEU A 78 -5.15 0.48 21.65
CA LEU A 78 -3.75 0.24 21.94
C LEU A 78 -3.04 1.56 22.25
N SER A 79 -2.05 1.50 23.15
CA SER A 79 -1.09 2.58 23.35
C SER A 79 -0.30 2.88 22.07
N GLY A 80 0.39 4.02 22.01
CA GLY A 80 1.20 4.33 20.84
C GLY A 80 2.36 3.34 20.66
N ARG A 81 2.98 2.86 21.75
CA ARG A 81 4.03 1.82 21.68
C ARG A 81 3.50 0.51 21.11
N GLU A 82 2.32 0.06 21.55
CA GLU A 82 1.67 -1.15 21.02
C GLU A 82 1.28 -0.98 19.55
N ASN A 83 0.83 0.22 19.17
CA ASN A 83 0.56 0.58 17.78
C ASN A 83 1.82 0.56 16.90
N VAL A 84 2.98 0.97 17.44
CA VAL A 84 4.28 0.83 16.76
C VAL A 84 4.60 -0.64 16.49
N TYR A 85 4.44 -1.53 17.48
CA TYR A 85 4.62 -2.97 17.28
C TYR A 85 3.65 -3.56 16.25
N LEU A 86 2.36 -3.23 16.37
CA LEU A 86 1.33 -3.70 15.46
C LEU A 86 1.67 -3.30 14.03
N TYR A 87 1.97 -2.03 13.79
CA TYR A 87 2.31 -1.56 12.46
C TYR A 87 3.61 -2.17 11.95
N GLY A 88 4.65 -2.25 12.79
CA GLY A 88 5.91 -2.92 12.47
C GLY A 88 5.72 -4.37 12.01
N SER A 89 4.83 -5.11 12.67
CA SER A 89 4.50 -6.49 12.32
C SER A 89 3.73 -6.61 11.00
N ILE A 90 2.82 -5.68 10.71
CA ILE A 90 2.13 -5.59 9.41
C ILE A 90 3.14 -5.36 8.28
N LEU A 91 4.19 -4.59 8.57
CA LEU A 91 5.31 -4.37 7.66
C LEU A 91 6.30 -5.55 7.60
N GLY A 92 6.08 -6.64 8.34
CA GLY A 92 6.93 -7.84 8.30
C GLY A 92 8.17 -7.78 9.19
N ASN A 93 8.24 -6.85 10.14
CA ASN A 93 9.36 -6.76 11.09
C ASN A 93 9.17 -7.72 12.28
N SER A 94 10.26 -8.28 12.77
CA SER A 94 10.26 -9.08 14.00
C SER A 94 10.23 -8.22 15.26
N ASN A 95 9.87 -8.81 16.39
CA ASN A 95 9.88 -8.09 17.67
C ASN A 95 11.28 -7.61 18.04
N GLU A 96 12.34 -8.35 17.71
CA GLU A 96 13.73 -7.95 17.97
C GLU A 96 14.08 -6.67 17.21
N VAL A 97 13.68 -6.57 15.93
CA VAL A 97 13.87 -5.36 15.13
C VAL A 97 13.09 -4.20 15.73
N MET A 98 11.83 -4.41 16.10
CA MET A 98 10.99 -3.36 16.68
C MET A 98 11.52 -2.86 18.02
N ASN A 99 12.03 -3.75 18.87
CA ASN A 99 12.67 -3.39 20.15
C ASN A 99 13.88 -2.46 19.92
N GLY A 100 14.71 -2.77 18.91
CA GLY A 100 15.88 -1.96 18.57
C GLY A 100 15.54 -0.58 17.99
N LEU A 101 14.38 -0.45 17.34
CA LEU A 101 13.94 0.81 16.71
C LEU A 101 13.05 1.67 17.60
N MET A 102 12.42 1.10 18.63
CA MET A 102 11.35 1.74 19.40
C MET A 102 11.70 3.17 19.88
N GLU A 103 12.83 3.34 20.55
CA GLU A 103 13.21 4.64 21.10
C GLU A 103 13.48 5.67 20.00
N SER A 104 14.08 5.25 18.87
CA SER A 104 14.29 6.15 17.73
C SER A 104 12.98 6.56 17.04
N ILE A 105 11.98 5.66 17.01
CA ILE A 105 10.64 5.95 16.47
C ILE A 105 9.94 6.99 17.34
N ILE A 106 10.01 6.83 18.66
CA ILE A 106 9.36 7.74 19.62
C ILE A 106 10.01 9.13 19.59
N ASP A 107 11.35 9.19 19.53
CA ASP A 107 12.09 10.44 19.42
C ASP A 107 11.75 11.16 18.11
N PHE A 108 11.81 10.44 16.99
CA PHE A 108 11.46 10.98 15.67
C PHE A 108 10.01 11.48 15.61
N SER A 109 9.06 10.80 16.25
CA SER A 109 7.67 11.23 16.26
C SER A 109 7.40 12.45 17.13
N GLY A 110 8.32 12.81 18.04
CA GLY A 110 8.13 13.92 18.99
C GLY A 110 7.05 13.65 20.04
N LEU A 111 6.72 12.37 20.31
CA LEU A 111 5.59 11.96 21.16
C LEU A 111 6.01 11.45 22.54
N ASN A 112 7.26 11.68 22.96
CA ASN A 112 7.82 11.20 24.23
C ASN A 112 6.92 11.42 25.46
N GLY A 113 6.15 12.52 25.51
CA GLY A 113 5.26 12.84 26.64
C GLY A 113 3.83 12.27 26.55
N PHE A 114 3.49 11.56 25.48
CA PHE A 114 2.14 11.10 25.16
C PHE A 114 2.03 9.58 24.90
N ILE A 115 3.17 8.86 24.91
CA ILE A 115 3.27 7.47 24.44
C ILE A 115 3.71 6.49 25.54
#